data_AF-A0A3S3Q9E2-F1
#
_entry.id   AF-A0A3S3Q9E2-F1
#
_cell.length_a   1.000
_cell.length_b   1.000
_cell.length_c   1.000
_cell.angle_alpha   90.00
_cell.angle_beta   90.00
_cell.angle_gamma   90.00
#
_symmetry.space_group_name_H-M   'P 1'
#
loop_
_entity.id
_entity.type
_entity.pdbx_description
1 polymer ?
#
loop_
_entity_poly.entity_id
_entity_poly.type
_entity_poly.pdbx_seq_one_letter_code
_entity_poly.pdbx_strand_id
1 'polypeptide(L)'
;MKNFLLLCGLLLYSVSFAQTLTEKWNSYNKQYEYFNSNNQMIGYKKYDSYTKSWLYYDVKPQVYEPKSNINLELTQQVLASKQQRYNYNKSLVQNAVNEMYKVIDETESSQESAKAIKSILNRDYISKLNSMQIDFSNDVTTDNIVSWLWDGFKKVLEIE
;
A
#
# COMPACT_ATOMS: atom_id res chain seq x y z
N MET A 1 -13.27 -68.36 23.85
CA MET A 1 -13.65 -66.99 23.41
C MET A 1 -13.61 -65.96 24.54
N LYS A 2 -14.11 -66.27 25.74
CA LYS A 2 -14.13 -65.34 26.90
C LYS A 2 -12.73 -64.83 27.31
N ASN A 3 -11.70 -65.68 27.23
CA ASN A 3 -10.33 -65.32 27.61
C ASN A 3 -9.60 -64.49 26.54
N PHE A 4 -10.04 -64.53 25.28
CA PHE A 4 -9.46 -63.73 24.19
C PHE A 4 -9.98 -62.29 24.21
N LEU A 5 -11.27 -62.10 24.51
CA LEU A 5 -11.89 -60.80 24.74
C LEU A 5 -11.30 -60.07 25.96
N LEU A 6 -10.92 -60.80 27.01
CA LEU A 6 -10.30 -60.22 28.21
C LEU A 6 -8.87 -59.74 27.93
N LEU A 7 -8.13 -60.46 27.07
CA LEU A 7 -6.79 -60.08 26.62
C LEU A 7 -6.82 -58.85 25.68
N CYS A 8 -7.79 -58.79 24.76
CA CYS A 8 -8.01 -57.62 23.90
C CYS A 8 -8.48 -56.39 24.70
N GLY A 9 -9.28 -56.57 25.76
CA GLY A 9 -9.69 -55.48 26.64
C GLY A 9 -8.50 -54.88 27.41
N LEU A 10 -7.58 -55.71 27.91
CA LEU A 10 -6.39 -55.25 28.64
C LEU A 10 -5.36 -54.50 27.75
N LEU A 11 -5.26 -54.86 26.47
CA LEU A 11 -4.36 -54.20 25.52
C LEU A 11 -4.90 -52.85 24.98
N LEU A 12 -6.19 -52.55 25.15
CA LEU A 12 -6.80 -51.29 24.73
C LEU A 12 -6.80 -50.20 25.82
N TYR A 13 -6.44 -50.52 27.06
CA TYR A 13 -6.32 -49.54 28.15
C TYR A 13 -4.94 -48.85 28.22
N SER A 14 -4.00 -49.23 27.35
CA SER A 14 -2.64 -48.65 27.31
C SER A 14 -2.46 -47.57 26.23
N VAL A 15 -3.54 -46.97 25.72
CA VAL A 15 -3.46 -45.76 24.89
C VAL A 15 -3.03 -44.54 25.72
N SER A 16 -1.73 -44.52 26.00
CA SER A 16 -0.81 -43.39 25.98
C SER A 16 -1.44 -42.01 26.14
N PHE A 17 -1.39 -41.49 27.36
CA PHE A 17 -1.46 -40.04 27.58
C PHE A 17 -0.32 -39.36 26.81
N ALA A 18 -0.63 -38.70 25.69
CA ALA A 18 0.34 -37.89 24.98
C ALA A 18 0.67 -36.67 25.87
N GLN A 19 1.90 -36.60 26.37
CA GLN A 19 2.39 -35.42 27.09
C GLN A 19 2.32 -34.21 26.15
N THR A 20 1.51 -33.22 26.51
CA THR A 20 1.38 -31.95 25.77
C THR A 20 2.50 -30.96 26.13
N LEU A 21 3.37 -31.34 27.06
CA LEU A 21 4.43 -30.53 27.63
C LEU A 21 5.77 -31.26 27.50
N THR A 22 6.77 -30.61 26.91
CA THR A 22 8.15 -31.13 26.85
C THR A 22 9.00 -30.43 27.90
N GLU A 23 9.65 -31.19 28.78
CA GLU A 23 10.66 -30.69 29.74
C GLU A 23 12.07 -30.90 29.18
N LYS A 24 12.91 -29.85 29.18
CA LYS A 24 14.30 -29.91 28.72
C LYS A 24 15.23 -29.20 29.68
N TRP A 25 16.34 -29.84 30.04
CA TRP A 25 17.40 -29.18 30.81
C TRP A 25 18.18 -28.19 29.94
N ASN A 26 18.29 -26.95 30.40
CA ASN A 26 19.17 -25.94 29.84
C ASN A 26 20.42 -25.81 30.72
N SER A 27 21.54 -26.33 30.25
CA SER A 27 22.83 -26.31 30.97
C SER A 27 23.41 -24.91 31.14
N TYR A 28 23.13 -23.99 30.21
CA TYR A 28 23.60 -22.61 30.26
C TYR A 28 22.90 -21.82 31.38
N ASN A 29 21.57 -21.89 31.42
CA ASN A 29 20.75 -21.21 32.44
C ASN A 29 20.61 -22.00 33.76
N LYS A 30 21.03 -23.27 33.78
CA LYS A 30 20.89 -24.22 34.90
C LYS A 30 19.44 -24.32 35.39
N GLN A 31 18.53 -24.57 34.44
CA GLN A 31 17.09 -24.65 34.69
C GLN A 31 16.43 -25.69 33.77
N TYR A 32 15.25 -26.17 34.15
CA TYR A 32 14.40 -26.98 33.28
C TYR A 32 13.39 -26.08 32.59
N GLU A 33 13.32 -26.15 31.27
CA GLU A 33 12.42 -25.37 30.41
C GLU A 33 11.25 -26.23 29.96
N TYR A 34 10.06 -25.62 29.92
CA TYR A 34 8.81 -26.27 29.58
C TYR A 34 8.26 -25.71 28.27
N PHE A 35 8.02 -26.59 27.29
CA PHE A 35 7.53 -26.23 25.97
C PHE A 35 6.16 -26.82 25.70
N ASN A 36 5.29 -26.06 25.02
CA ASN A 36 4.01 -26.56 24.50
C ASN A 36 4.20 -27.35 23.19
N SER A 37 3.10 -27.90 22.65
CA SER A 37 3.10 -28.65 21.38
C SER A 37 3.57 -27.85 20.16
N ASN A 38 3.56 -26.51 20.24
CA ASN A 38 4.04 -25.60 19.19
C ASN A 38 5.53 -25.22 19.39
N ASN A 39 6.24 -25.92 20.27
CA ASN A 39 7.65 -25.69 20.60
C ASN A 39 7.92 -24.28 21.17
N GLN A 40 6.92 -23.63 21.77
CA GLN A 40 7.07 -22.36 22.47
C GLN A 40 7.28 -22.63 23.97
N MET A 41 8.27 -21.96 24.56
CA MET A 41 8.52 -22.06 26.00
C MET A 41 7.38 -21.37 26.76
N ILE A 42 6.70 -22.12 27.62
CA ILE A 42 5.58 -21.61 28.44
C ILE A 42 5.98 -21.40 29.90
N GLY A 43 7.14 -21.91 30.32
CA GLY A 43 7.64 -21.77 31.67
C GLY A 43 9.02 -22.38 31.88
N TYR A 44 9.57 -22.21 33.07
CA TYR A 44 10.77 -22.91 33.51
C TYR A 44 10.77 -23.10 35.04
N LYS A 45 11.50 -24.10 35.52
CA LYS A 45 11.81 -24.24 36.96
C LYS A 45 13.31 -24.15 37.22
N LYS A 46 13.68 -23.50 38.31
CA LYS A 46 15.08 -23.35 38.75
C LYS A 46 15.22 -23.74 40.22
N TYR A 47 16.31 -24.42 40.55
CA TYR A 47 16.59 -24.80 41.93
C TYR A 47 17.16 -23.60 42.69
N ASP A 48 16.54 -23.27 43.82
CA ASP A 48 17.04 -22.29 44.76
C ASP A 48 17.77 -23.00 45.92
N SER A 49 19.08 -22.76 46.02
CA SER A 49 19.92 -23.35 47.06
C SER A 49 19.63 -22.80 48.45
N TYR A 50 19.05 -21.60 48.57
CA TYR A 50 18.74 -20.98 49.86
C TYR A 50 17.51 -21.62 50.50
N THR A 51 16.40 -21.70 49.75
CA THR A 51 15.16 -22.37 50.19
C THR A 51 15.17 -23.88 49.98
N LYS A 52 16.24 -24.41 49.38
CA LYS A 52 16.43 -25.84 49.03
C LYS A 52 15.27 -26.42 48.20
N SER A 53 14.67 -25.60 47.34
CA SER A 53 13.41 -25.91 46.65
C SER A 53 13.43 -25.52 45.17
N TRP A 54 12.56 -26.13 44.35
CA TRP A 54 12.37 -25.73 42.95
C TRP A 54 11.33 -24.61 42.86
N LEU A 55 11.72 -23.50 42.22
CA LEU A 55 10.86 -22.36 41.95
C LEU A 55 10.38 -22.40 40.50
N TYR A 56 9.08 -22.21 40.29
CA TYR A 56 8.43 -22.28 38.97
C TYR A 56 8.08 -20.87 38.47
N TYR A 57 8.33 -20.63 37.19
CA TYR A 57 8.12 -19.35 36.54
C TYR A 57 7.37 -19.54 35.23
N ASP A 58 6.30 -18.77 35.04
CA ASP A 58 5.55 -18.75 33.79
C ASP A 58 6.18 -17.78 32.79
N VAL A 59 6.26 -18.20 31.54
CA VAL A 59 6.69 -17.36 30.42
C VAL A 59 5.44 -16.83 29.76
N LYS A 60 5.17 -15.52 29.94
CA LYS A 60 4.10 -14.87 29.20
C LYS A 60 4.49 -14.85 27.71
N PRO A 61 3.60 -15.28 26.79
CA PRO A 61 3.89 -15.15 25.37
C PRO A 61 4.10 -13.67 25.04
N GLN A 62 5.25 -13.34 24.44
CA GLN A 62 5.43 -12.01 23.89
C GLN A 62 4.50 -11.87 22.69
N VAL A 63 3.48 -11.02 22.82
CA VAL A 63 2.64 -10.62 21.70
C VAL A 63 3.51 -9.74 20.81
N TYR A 64 3.97 -10.30 19.70
CA TYR A 64 4.64 -9.52 18.67
C TYR A 64 3.57 -8.72 17.90
N GLU A 65 3.51 -7.41 18.14
CA GLU A 65 2.79 -6.51 17.26
C GLU A 65 3.71 -6.10 16.09
N PRO A 66 3.36 -6.42 14.83
CA PRO A 66 4.15 -5.97 13.70
C PRO A 66 4.11 -4.44 13.64
N LYS A 67 5.25 -3.80 13.90
CA LYS A 67 5.41 -2.35 13.69
C LYS A 67 5.39 -2.08 12.18
N SER A 68 4.36 -1.38 11.70
CA SER A 68 4.32 -0.90 10.32
C SER A 68 5.41 0.16 10.12
N ASN A 69 6.28 -0.05 9.13
CA ASN A 69 7.31 0.93 8.75
C ASN A 69 6.73 2.09 7.90
N ILE A 70 5.43 2.06 7.59
CA ILE A 70 4.78 3.06 6.74
C ILE A 70 4.15 4.13 7.62
N ASN A 71 4.61 5.37 7.47
CA ASN A 71 3.91 6.52 8.02
C ASN A 71 2.70 6.83 7.12
N LEU A 72 1.54 6.31 7.52
CA LEU A 72 0.29 6.48 6.77
C LEU A 72 -0.12 7.95 6.64
N GLU A 73 0.12 8.77 7.67
CA GLU A 73 -0.20 10.19 7.65
C GLU A 73 0.64 10.93 6.60
N LEU A 74 1.96 10.74 6.61
CA LEU A 74 2.84 11.32 5.59
C LEU A 74 2.45 10.86 4.19
N THR A 75 2.07 9.58 4.05
CA THR A 75 1.61 9.01 2.78
C THR A 75 0.35 9.72 2.29
N GLN A 76 -0.64 9.91 3.17
CA GLN A 76 -1.87 10.64 2.85
C GLN A 76 -1.60 12.11 2.48
N GLN A 77 -0.70 12.78 3.20
CA GLN A 77 -0.31 14.17 2.91
C GLN A 77 0.35 14.30 1.53
N VAL A 78 1.29 13.40 1.19
CA VAL A 78 1.95 13.39 -0.13
C VAL A 78 0.94 13.13 -1.25
N LEU A 79 0.02 12.18 -1.07
CA LEU A 79 -1.03 11.90 -2.05
C LEU A 79 -1.96 13.10 -2.24
N ALA A 80 -2.38 13.75 -1.16
CA ALA A 80 -3.22 14.94 -1.21
C ALA A 80 -2.52 16.09 -1.96
N SER A 81 -1.24 16.33 -1.66
CA SER A 81 -0.44 17.34 -2.35
C SER A 81 -0.31 17.04 -3.84
N LYS A 82 -0.05 15.79 -4.21
CA LYS A 82 0.04 15.35 -5.60
C LYS A 82 -1.29 15.54 -6.35
N GLN A 83 -2.41 15.20 -5.72
CA GLN A 83 -3.75 15.38 -6.29
C GLN A 83 -4.11 16.86 -6.47
N GLN A 84 -3.77 17.70 -5.49
CA GLN A 84 -4.00 19.14 -5.59
C GLN A 84 -3.23 19.74 -6.77
N ARG A 85 -1.95 19.37 -6.93
CA ARG A 85 -1.13 19.83 -8.06
C ARG A 85 -1.69 19.36 -9.39
N TYR A 86 -2.06 18.09 -9.49
CA TYR A 86 -2.73 17.54 -10.67
C TYR A 86 -3.99 18.36 -11.05
N ASN A 87 -4.85 18.64 -10.07
CA ASN A 87 -6.09 19.39 -10.31
C ASN A 87 -5.81 20.82 -10.76
N TYR A 88 -4.87 21.50 -10.09
CA TYR A 88 -4.47 22.86 -10.42
C TYR A 88 -3.89 22.95 -11.85
N ASN A 89 -2.94 22.08 -12.18
CA ASN A 89 -2.29 22.06 -13.49
C ASN A 89 -3.25 21.69 -14.63
N LYS A 90 -4.16 20.74 -14.39
CA LYS A 90 -5.24 20.46 -15.34
C LYS A 90 -6.11 21.70 -15.59
N SER A 91 -6.38 22.49 -14.54
CA SER A 91 -7.12 23.75 -14.69
C SER A 91 -6.34 24.79 -15.49
N LEU A 92 -5.01 24.89 -15.33
CA LEU A 92 -4.19 25.82 -16.12
C LEU A 92 -4.28 25.52 -17.62
N VAL A 93 -4.19 24.24 -17.99
CA VAL A 93 -4.30 23.80 -19.38
C VAL A 93 -5.69 24.09 -19.95
N GLN A 94 -6.75 23.81 -19.17
CA GLN A 94 -8.12 24.13 -19.59
C GLN A 94 -8.30 25.65 -19.79
N ASN A 95 -7.76 26.46 -18.88
CA ASN A 95 -7.84 27.91 -18.98
C ASN A 95 -7.10 28.42 -20.22
N ALA A 96 -5.93 27.88 -20.54
CA ALA A 96 -5.21 28.24 -21.77
C ALA A 96 -6.05 27.99 -23.03
N VAL A 97 -6.72 26.82 -23.11
CA VAL A 97 -7.63 26.51 -24.24
C VAL A 97 -8.82 27.47 -24.28
N ASN A 98 -9.41 27.79 -23.13
CA ASN A 98 -10.54 28.72 -23.05
C ASN A 98 -10.15 30.13 -23.51
N GLU A 99 -8.97 30.62 -23.11
CA GLU A 99 -8.44 31.91 -23.55
C GLU A 99 -8.21 31.93 -25.07
N MET A 100 -7.69 30.84 -25.66
CA MET A 100 -7.56 30.74 -27.12
C MET A 100 -8.91 30.87 -27.83
N TYR A 101 -9.95 30.18 -27.35
CA TYR A 101 -11.29 30.30 -27.91
C TYR A 101 -11.86 31.70 -27.78
N LYS A 102 -11.65 32.34 -26.63
CA LYS A 102 -12.05 33.72 -26.40
C LYS A 102 -11.36 34.67 -27.38
N VAL A 103 -10.05 34.54 -27.58
CA VAL A 103 -9.29 35.35 -28.56
C VAL A 103 -9.87 35.18 -29.96
N ILE A 104 -10.20 33.95 -30.38
CA ILE A 104 -10.83 33.70 -31.68
C ILE A 104 -12.18 34.42 -31.77
N ASP A 105 -13.05 34.27 -30.76
CA ASP A 105 -14.38 34.88 -30.76
C ASP A 105 -14.34 36.42 -30.74
N GLU A 106 -13.34 37.01 -30.09
CA GLU A 106 -13.18 38.46 -29.98
C GLU A 106 -12.51 39.09 -31.21
N THR A 107 -11.66 38.33 -31.93
CA THR A 107 -10.84 38.84 -33.04
C THR A 107 -11.50 38.59 -34.40
N GLU A 108 -12.18 37.45 -34.57
CA GLU A 108 -12.77 37.07 -35.85
C GLU A 108 -14.14 37.71 -36.08
N SER A 109 -14.23 38.54 -37.11
CA SER A 109 -15.48 39.21 -37.50
C SER A 109 -16.51 38.29 -38.16
N SER A 110 -16.06 37.19 -38.78
CA SER A 110 -16.92 36.19 -39.42
C SER A 110 -17.08 34.98 -38.52
N GLN A 111 -18.34 34.59 -38.29
CA GLN A 111 -18.66 33.38 -37.54
C GLN A 111 -18.15 32.11 -38.26
N GLU A 112 -18.14 32.11 -39.60
CA GLU A 112 -17.61 31.02 -40.40
C GLU A 112 -16.09 30.87 -40.24
N SER A 113 -15.32 31.96 -40.31
CA SER A 113 -13.86 31.95 -40.08
C SER A 113 -13.54 31.49 -38.66
N ALA A 114 -14.18 32.10 -37.64
CA ALA A 114 -14.03 31.69 -36.24
C ALA A 114 -14.26 30.18 -36.04
N LYS A 115 -15.30 29.63 -36.70
CA LYS A 115 -15.61 28.20 -36.64
C LYS A 115 -14.54 27.34 -37.34
N ALA A 116 -14.00 27.79 -38.47
CA ALA A 116 -12.93 27.10 -39.19
C ALA A 116 -11.65 27.01 -38.34
N ILE A 117 -11.19 28.13 -37.78
CA ILE A 117 -10.02 28.19 -36.88
C ILE A 117 -10.22 27.24 -35.69
N LYS A 118 -11.37 27.33 -35.01
CA LYS A 118 -11.69 26.46 -33.87
C LYS A 118 -11.68 24.99 -34.25
N SER A 119 -12.13 24.65 -35.45
CA SER A 119 -12.13 23.27 -35.94
C SER A 119 -10.70 22.74 -36.14
N ILE A 120 -9.83 23.55 -36.74
CA ILE A 120 -8.41 23.21 -36.96
C ILE A 120 -7.69 23.07 -35.61
N LEU A 121 -7.84 24.04 -34.70
CA LEU A 121 -7.26 23.99 -33.35
C LEU A 121 -7.69 22.73 -32.59
N ASN A 122 -8.99 22.40 -32.65
CA ASN A 122 -9.51 21.19 -32.02
C ASN A 122 -8.87 19.93 -32.60
N ARG A 123 -8.94 19.76 -33.91
CA ARG A 123 -8.45 18.57 -34.60
C ARG A 123 -6.96 18.35 -34.39
N ASP A 124 -6.16 19.41 -34.54
CA ASP A 124 -4.72 19.28 -34.67
C ASP A 124 -3.99 19.34 -33.33
N TYR A 125 -4.60 19.94 -32.30
CA TYR A 125 -3.97 20.14 -31.00
C TYR A 125 -4.81 19.57 -29.84
N ILE A 126 -6.06 20.00 -29.67
CA ILE A 126 -6.86 19.66 -28.47
C ILE A 126 -7.23 18.17 -28.44
N SER A 127 -7.65 17.59 -29.57
CA SER A 127 -7.95 16.15 -29.66
C SER A 127 -6.71 15.29 -29.44
N LYS A 128 -5.54 15.74 -29.86
CA LYS A 128 -4.27 15.04 -29.60
C LYS A 128 -3.88 15.16 -28.13
N LEU A 129 -4.05 16.33 -27.52
CA LEU A 129 -3.81 16.52 -26.09
C LEU A 129 -4.66 15.55 -25.26
N ASN A 130 -5.95 15.43 -25.58
CA ASN A 130 -6.88 14.57 -24.87
C ASN A 130 -6.57 13.07 -25.01
N SER A 131 -5.80 12.67 -26.02
CA SER A 131 -5.37 11.27 -26.19
C SER A 131 -4.02 10.96 -25.54
N MET A 132 -3.28 11.97 -25.08
CA MET A 132 -1.99 11.79 -24.41
C MET A 132 -2.20 11.37 -22.94
N GLN A 133 -1.42 10.39 -22.48
CA GLN A 133 -1.33 10.06 -21.05
C GLN A 133 -0.39 11.06 -20.37
N ILE A 134 -0.97 12.15 -19.88
CA ILE A 134 -0.21 13.24 -19.26
C ILE A 134 -0.28 13.13 -17.74
N ASP A 135 0.88 13.23 -17.10
CA ASP A 135 0.97 13.44 -15.66
C ASP A 135 0.90 14.94 -15.32
N PHE A 136 -0.31 15.44 -15.06
CA PHE A 136 -0.50 16.83 -14.62
C PHE A 136 0.00 17.09 -13.19
N SER A 137 0.48 16.08 -12.45
CA SER A 137 1.14 16.35 -11.16
C SER A 137 2.58 16.87 -11.32
N ASN A 138 3.07 17.00 -12.55
CA ASN A 138 4.37 17.58 -12.86
C ASN A 138 4.20 18.98 -13.48
N ASP A 139 4.80 19.99 -12.85
CA ASP A 139 4.69 21.39 -13.28
C ASP A 139 5.41 21.62 -14.62
N VAL A 140 6.60 21.06 -14.80
CA VAL A 140 7.38 21.17 -16.05
C VAL A 140 6.64 20.56 -17.23
N THR A 141 6.04 19.39 -17.03
CA THR A 141 5.20 18.75 -18.07
C THR A 141 4.03 19.64 -18.45
N THR A 142 3.39 20.26 -17.45
CA THR A 142 2.25 21.16 -17.65
C THR A 142 2.66 22.41 -18.41
N ASP A 143 3.76 23.06 -18.03
CA ASP A 143 4.29 24.25 -18.69
C ASP A 143 4.65 23.98 -20.15
N ASN A 144 5.25 22.83 -20.43
CA ASN A 144 5.58 22.40 -21.79
C ASN A 144 4.31 22.21 -22.64
N ILE A 145 3.25 21.65 -22.06
CA ILE A 145 1.96 21.47 -22.74
C ILE A 145 1.30 22.81 -23.04
N VAL A 146 1.27 23.72 -22.07
CA VAL A 146 0.69 25.05 -22.26
C VAL A 146 1.46 25.81 -23.36
N SER A 147 2.79 25.74 -23.34
CA SER A 147 3.63 26.35 -24.38
C SER A 147 3.36 25.74 -25.76
N TRP A 148 3.30 24.41 -25.85
CA TRP A 148 2.99 23.70 -27.08
C TRP A 148 1.60 24.06 -27.64
N LEU A 149 0.59 24.23 -26.78
CA LEU A 149 -0.74 24.68 -27.19
C LEU A 149 -0.70 26.10 -27.75
N TRP A 150 0.01 27.03 -27.11
CA TRP A 150 0.14 28.42 -27.59
C TRP A 150 0.90 28.51 -28.92
N ASP A 151 1.98 27.75 -29.08
CA ASP A 151 2.70 27.68 -30.35
C ASP A 151 1.85 27.06 -31.45
N GLY A 152 1.05 26.06 -31.10
CA GLY A 152 0.07 25.48 -32.01
C GLY A 152 -0.99 26.47 -32.45
N PHE A 153 -1.56 27.20 -31.49
CA PHE A 153 -2.57 28.22 -31.74
C PHE A 153 -2.06 29.32 -32.68
N LYS A 154 -0.85 29.85 -32.45
CA LYS A 154 -0.23 30.83 -33.36
C LYS A 154 -0.12 30.31 -34.79
N LYS A 155 0.30 29.06 -34.98
CA LYS A 155 0.38 28.44 -36.30
C LYS A 155 -0.98 28.31 -36.97
N VAL A 156 -2.06 28.05 -36.22
CA VAL A 156 -3.40 27.99 -36.80
C VAL A 156 -3.83 29.38 -37.28
N LEU A 157 -3.55 30.43 -36.51
CA LEU A 157 -3.86 31.81 -36.90
C LEU A 157 -3.04 32.30 -38.11
N GLU A 158 -1.83 31.79 -38.31
CA GLU A 158 -0.99 32.11 -39.47
C GLU A 158 -1.39 31.38 -40.78
N ILE A 159 -2.30 30.40 -40.71
CA ILE A 159 -2.76 29.61 -41.86
C ILE A 159 -4.00 30.25 -42.55
N GLU A 160 -4.69 31.17 -41.89
CA GLU A 160 -5.78 31.98 -42.47
C GLU A 160 -5.28 33.23 -43.21
#